data_AF-A0A5K1IHF9-F1
#
_entry.id   AF-A0A5K1IHF9-F1
#
_cell.length_a   1.000
_cell.length_b   1.000
_cell.length_c   1.000
_cell.angle_alpha   90.00
_cell.angle_beta   90.00
_cell.angle_gamma   90.00
#
_symmetry.space_group_name_H-M   'P 1'
#
loop_
_entity.id
_entity.type
_entity.pdbx_description
1 polymer ?
#
loop_
_entity_poly.entity_id
_entity_poly.type
_entity_poly.pdbx_seq_one_letter_code
_entity_poly.pdbx_strand_id
1 'polypeptide(L)'
;MRQLWRLRPGGRRRASHTSAGGPRDGQYAGLDFGHLVDLAAIDRELRGFLLPLTLDVENSAKTRLIERITEKPGEDGYSILSDYLAALNHGDRNRREGELRRLRNDAYLGPFVSRYPIGEMPAWVFLELSSFGAFADFYLFCANRWGDSGMRDEHYMLRRANSLRNAAAHSSAIVNGLGSPLGAPQLRYPASLAAALGEIGMSKRLRRSKMRNPRILQMAVLAYAYSRFVPREKAEGTPERLLALADRSKLHGDWYASNTVITSSHDFIARVFEAWLE
;
A
#
# COMPACT_ATOMS: atom_id res chain seq x y z
N MET A 1 -3.13 19.89 6.96
CA MET A 1 -3.70 20.97 6.12
C MET A 1 -2.73 21.60 5.12
N ARG A 2 -1.46 21.90 5.45
CA ARG A 2 -0.55 22.66 4.53
C ARG A 2 -0.06 21.94 3.25
N GLN A 3 -0.23 20.62 3.11
CA GLN A 3 0.20 19.90 1.90
C GLN A 3 -0.85 19.82 0.78
N LEU A 4 -2.11 20.21 1.03
CA LEU A 4 -3.17 20.23 0.01
C LEU A 4 -3.14 21.47 -0.90
N TRP A 5 -2.28 22.45 -0.62
CA TRP A 5 -2.41 23.82 -1.17
C TRP A 5 -1.28 24.28 -2.10
N ARG A 6 -0.54 23.36 -2.75
CA ARG A 6 0.46 23.73 -3.76
C ARG A 6 0.20 23.06 -5.09
N LEU A 7 -0.79 23.55 -5.81
CA LEU A 7 -0.87 23.41 -7.26
C LEU A 7 -0.72 24.81 -7.87
N ARG A 8 0.49 25.14 -8.33
CA ARG A 8 0.72 26.34 -9.16
C ARG A 8 0.24 26.05 -10.59
N PRO A 9 -0.42 27.00 -11.26
CA PRO A 9 -0.87 26.82 -12.64
C PRO A 9 0.32 27.00 -13.59
N GLY A 10 0.65 25.94 -14.32
CA GLY A 10 1.64 25.99 -15.40
C GLY A 10 1.26 24.97 -16.48
N GLY A 11 0.90 25.48 -17.66
CA GLY A 11 0.75 24.68 -18.87
C GLY A 11 -0.67 24.23 -19.19
N ARG A 12 -1.24 24.86 -20.21
CA ARG A 12 -2.55 24.59 -20.82
C ARG A 12 -2.78 23.09 -21.10
N ARG A 13 -3.80 22.48 -20.48
CA ARG A 13 -4.96 21.82 -21.13
C ARG A 13 -5.87 21.16 -20.07
N ARG A 14 -7.17 21.38 -20.28
CA ARG A 14 -8.32 21.21 -19.37
C ARG A 14 -8.44 19.84 -18.70
N ALA A 15 -8.48 19.83 -17.36
CA ALA A 15 -9.08 18.78 -16.53
C ALA A 15 -9.63 19.38 -15.21
N SER A 16 -10.29 20.52 -15.32
CA SER A 16 -11.25 21.11 -14.39
C SER A 16 -11.82 22.33 -15.11
N HIS A 17 -13.12 22.58 -15.00
CA HIS A 17 -13.70 23.82 -15.54
C HIS A 17 -13.20 24.98 -14.67
N THR A 18 -12.02 25.51 -14.96
CA THR A 18 -11.63 26.83 -14.44
C THR A 18 -12.46 27.87 -15.19
N SER A 19 -13.08 28.81 -14.49
CA SER A 19 -13.75 29.95 -15.14
C SER A 19 -12.74 30.63 -16.07
N ALA A 20 -13.15 30.91 -17.31
CA ALA A 20 -12.31 31.57 -18.31
C ALA A 20 -12.80 33.00 -18.51
N GLY A 21 -11.96 33.97 -18.13
CA GLY A 21 -12.24 35.41 -18.23
C GLY A 21 -13.09 35.99 -17.10
N GLY A 22 -12.84 37.26 -16.77
CA GLY A 22 -13.51 38.01 -15.70
C GLY A 22 -12.83 37.87 -14.32
N PRO A 23 -13.43 38.43 -13.24
CA PRO A 23 -12.81 38.50 -11.90
C PRO A 23 -12.55 37.12 -11.25
N ARG A 24 -13.09 36.04 -11.82
CA ARG A 24 -12.96 34.66 -11.32
C ARG A 24 -12.11 33.77 -12.24
N ASP A 25 -11.39 34.36 -13.20
CA ASP A 25 -10.50 33.63 -14.11
C ASP A 25 -9.50 32.77 -13.32
N GLY A 26 -9.41 31.48 -13.65
CA GLY A 26 -8.55 30.51 -12.96
C GLY A 26 -9.11 29.91 -11.66
N GLN A 27 -10.31 30.30 -11.20
CA GLN A 27 -11.00 29.64 -10.08
C GLN A 27 -11.70 28.36 -10.55
N TYR A 28 -11.66 27.30 -9.73
CA TYR A 28 -12.42 26.07 -9.96
C TYR A 28 -13.93 26.37 -9.95
N ALA A 29 -14.62 26.11 -11.07
CA ALA A 29 -16.08 26.20 -11.13
C ALA A 29 -16.69 24.90 -10.57
N GLY A 30 -17.73 25.02 -9.74
CA GLY A 30 -18.47 23.88 -9.19
C GLY A 30 -17.75 23.12 -8.07
N LEU A 31 -16.73 23.71 -7.45
CA LEU A 31 -16.05 23.14 -6.28
C LEU A 31 -16.15 24.15 -5.14
N ASP A 32 -17.08 23.92 -4.22
CA ASP A 32 -17.21 24.73 -3.01
C ASP A 32 -16.34 24.18 -1.87
N PHE A 33 -16.26 24.92 -0.76
CA PHE A 33 -15.52 24.48 0.42
C PHE A 33 -16.07 23.17 1.00
N GLY A 34 -17.37 22.91 0.85
CA GLY A 34 -18.02 21.68 1.29
C GLY A 34 -17.42 20.44 0.60
N HIS A 35 -17.20 20.50 -0.72
CA HIS A 35 -16.56 19.40 -1.46
C HIS A 35 -15.15 19.08 -0.95
N LEU A 36 -14.39 20.09 -0.55
CA LEU A 36 -13.04 19.90 0.00
C LEU A 36 -13.07 19.26 1.39
N VAL A 37 -14.00 19.69 2.23
CA VAL A 37 -14.21 19.11 3.57
C VAL A 37 -14.66 17.65 3.46
N ASP A 38 -15.59 17.37 2.55
CA ASP A 38 -16.09 16.02 2.32
C ASP A 38 -15.01 15.07 1.80
N LEU A 39 -14.28 15.46 0.75
CA LEU A 39 -13.16 14.66 0.21
C LEU A 39 -12.08 14.41 1.26
N ALA A 40 -11.79 15.38 2.14
CA ALA A 40 -10.82 15.20 3.22
C ALA A 40 -11.30 14.19 4.27
N ALA A 41 -12.60 14.14 4.55
CA ALA A 41 -13.20 13.16 5.45
C ALA A 41 -13.27 11.76 4.79
N ILE A 42 -13.63 11.64 3.51
CA ILE A 42 -13.54 10.39 2.75
C ILE A 42 -12.09 9.87 2.75
N ASP A 43 -11.11 10.75 2.50
CA ASP A 43 -9.69 10.36 2.52
C ASP A 43 -9.24 9.85 3.89
N ARG A 44 -9.73 10.46 4.96
CA ARG A 44 -9.45 10.00 6.33
C ARG A 44 -10.01 8.60 6.57
N GLU A 45 -11.28 8.36 6.21
CA GLU A 45 -11.88 7.03 6.36
C GLU A 45 -11.18 6.00 5.46
N LEU A 46 -10.82 6.37 4.23
CA LEU A 46 -10.04 5.50 3.33
C LEU A 46 -8.69 5.13 3.93
N ARG A 47 -7.97 6.07 4.56
CA ARG A 47 -6.71 5.77 5.27
C ARG A 47 -6.94 4.88 6.48
N GLY A 48 -8.01 5.11 7.23
CA GLY A 48 -8.42 4.28 8.36
C GLY A 48 -8.78 2.84 7.96
N PHE A 49 -9.34 2.66 6.77
CA PHE A 49 -9.60 1.36 6.17
C PHE A 49 -8.32 0.69 5.64
N LEU A 50 -7.49 1.40 4.87
CA LEU A 50 -6.33 0.79 4.22
C LEU A 50 -5.19 0.44 5.19
N LEU A 51 -4.97 1.25 6.23
CA LEU A 51 -3.81 1.09 7.12
C LEU A 51 -3.82 -0.27 7.85
N PRO A 52 -4.90 -0.70 8.53
CA PRO A 52 -4.95 -2.01 9.18
C PRO A 52 -4.68 -3.16 8.21
N LEU A 53 -5.28 -3.14 7.02
CA LEU A 53 -5.08 -4.18 5.99
C LEU A 53 -3.61 -4.31 5.59
N THR A 54 -2.88 -3.20 5.51
CA THR A 54 -1.43 -3.26 5.23
C THR A 54 -0.63 -3.88 6.36
N LEU A 55 -1.04 -3.68 7.62
CA LEU A 55 -0.41 -4.29 8.79
C LEU A 55 -0.69 -5.79 8.86
N ASP A 56 -1.92 -6.20 8.54
CA ASP A 56 -2.31 -7.63 8.49
C ASP A 56 -1.52 -8.39 7.43
N VAL A 57 -1.35 -7.79 6.24
CA VAL A 57 -0.51 -8.33 5.17
C VAL A 57 0.95 -8.41 5.60
N GLU A 58 1.50 -7.36 6.21
CA GLU A 58 2.88 -7.36 6.71
C GLU A 58 3.10 -8.49 7.73
N ASN A 59 2.25 -8.55 8.75
CA ASN A 59 2.36 -9.52 9.84
C ASN A 59 2.21 -10.96 9.33
N SER A 60 1.20 -11.21 8.48
CA SER A 60 0.98 -12.56 7.95
C SER A 60 2.09 -12.98 6.99
N ALA A 61 2.65 -12.06 6.21
CA ALA A 61 3.81 -12.35 5.36
C ALA A 61 5.08 -12.61 6.19
N LYS A 62 5.28 -11.92 7.33
CA LYS A 62 6.38 -12.23 8.26
C LYS A 62 6.20 -13.62 8.88
N THR A 63 5.01 -13.96 9.37
CA THR A 63 4.71 -15.29 9.92
C THR A 63 4.99 -16.39 8.89
N ARG A 64 4.46 -16.25 7.68
CA ARG A 64 4.68 -17.21 6.59
C ARG A 64 6.16 -17.35 6.22
N LEU A 65 6.94 -16.26 6.27
CA LEU A 65 8.38 -16.33 6.02
C LEU A 65 9.10 -17.09 7.14
N ILE A 66 8.74 -16.87 8.42
CA ILE A 66 9.31 -17.59 9.56
C ILE A 66 9.02 -19.09 9.44
N GLU A 67 7.75 -19.47 9.25
CA GLU A 67 7.33 -20.87 9.05
C GLU A 67 8.19 -21.53 7.98
N ARG A 68 8.32 -20.85 6.83
CA ARG A 68 9.10 -21.35 5.70
C ARG A 68 10.60 -21.44 5.98
N ILE A 69 11.18 -20.54 6.76
CA ILE A 69 12.57 -20.65 7.22
C ILE A 69 12.72 -21.88 8.13
N THR A 70 11.78 -22.08 9.06
CA THR A 70 11.81 -23.19 10.03
C THR A 70 11.62 -24.56 9.38
N GLU A 71 10.76 -24.67 8.37
CA GLU A 71 10.45 -25.94 7.71
C GLU A 71 11.51 -26.36 6.69
N LYS A 72 12.35 -25.43 6.22
CA LYS A 72 13.24 -25.70 5.10
C LYS A 72 14.51 -26.44 5.55
N PRO A 73 14.79 -27.64 5.01
CA PRO A 73 16.00 -28.35 5.35
C PRO A 73 17.25 -27.52 5.01
N GLY A 74 18.15 -27.38 5.98
CA GLY A 74 19.40 -26.64 5.83
C GLY A 74 19.34 -25.17 6.22
N GLU A 75 18.19 -24.64 6.63
CA GLU A 75 18.12 -23.32 7.27
C GLU A 75 18.05 -23.52 8.80
N ASP A 76 18.90 -22.79 9.54
CA ASP A 76 18.94 -22.78 11.01
C ASP A 76 18.23 -21.56 11.62
N GLY A 77 17.76 -20.63 10.77
CA GLY A 77 17.16 -19.36 11.16
C GLY A 77 18.15 -18.24 11.53
N TYR A 78 19.45 -18.52 11.59
CA TYR A 78 20.51 -17.55 11.90
C TYR A 78 21.37 -17.26 10.67
N SER A 79 21.88 -18.30 10.04
CA SER A 79 22.76 -18.24 8.87
C SER A 79 22.11 -17.49 7.71
N ILE A 80 20.80 -17.65 7.49
CA ILE A 80 20.07 -16.93 6.44
C ILE A 80 20.09 -15.40 6.63
N LEU A 81 20.06 -14.91 7.88
CA LEU A 81 20.16 -13.48 8.16
C LEU A 81 21.59 -13.00 7.95
N SER A 82 22.59 -13.77 8.41
CA SER A 82 24.01 -13.45 8.19
C SER A 82 24.33 -13.35 6.69
N ASP A 83 23.87 -14.33 5.90
CA ASP A 83 24.02 -14.35 4.45
C ASP A 83 23.35 -13.14 3.79
N TYR A 84 22.15 -12.76 4.24
CA TYR A 84 21.47 -11.56 3.77
C TYR A 84 22.31 -10.30 4.02
N LEU A 85 22.80 -10.10 5.25
CA LEU A 85 23.61 -8.94 5.60
C LEU A 85 24.94 -8.91 4.84
N ALA A 86 25.52 -10.08 4.57
CA ALA A 86 26.75 -10.21 3.78
C ALA A 86 26.52 -9.92 2.28
N ALA A 87 25.33 -10.23 1.76
CA ALA A 87 24.97 -9.97 0.37
C ALA A 87 24.65 -8.49 0.07
N LEU A 88 24.40 -7.67 1.10
CA LEU A 88 24.19 -6.23 0.93
C LEU A 88 25.49 -5.51 0.57
N ASN A 89 25.40 -4.49 -0.29
CA ASN A 89 26.50 -3.56 -0.46
C ASN A 89 26.80 -2.81 0.85
N HIS A 90 28.01 -2.27 0.99
CA HIS A 90 28.46 -1.61 2.21
C HIS A 90 27.52 -0.49 2.70
N GLY A 91 26.96 0.30 1.78
CA GLY A 91 26.04 1.40 2.12
C GLY A 91 24.71 0.88 2.69
N ASP A 92 24.11 -0.10 2.03
CA ASP A 92 22.87 -0.71 2.49
C ASP A 92 23.06 -1.47 3.80
N ARG A 93 24.16 -2.21 3.95
CA ARG A 93 24.50 -2.88 5.21
C ARG A 93 24.60 -1.86 6.35
N ASN A 94 25.37 -0.79 6.18
CA ASN A 94 25.51 0.25 7.20
C ASN A 94 24.18 0.91 7.54
N ARG A 95 23.32 1.13 6.55
CA ARG A 95 21.98 1.67 6.75
C ARG A 95 21.11 0.71 7.57
N ARG A 96 21.09 -0.58 7.21
CA ARG A 96 20.34 -1.63 7.93
C ARG A 96 20.82 -1.76 9.38
N GLU A 97 22.12 -1.89 9.58
CA GLU A 97 22.68 -2.02 10.93
C GLU A 97 22.50 -0.73 11.74
N GLY A 98 22.59 0.45 11.11
CA GLY A 98 22.32 1.73 11.73
C GLY A 98 20.87 1.88 12.19
N GLU A 99 19.90 1.39 11.41
CA GLU A 99 18.50 1.34 11.81
C GLU A 99 18.30 0.47 13.06
N LEU A 100 18.90 -0.74 13.10
CA LEU A 100 18.85 -1.62 14.27
C LEU A 100 19.50 -0.98 15.51
N ARG A 101 20.67 -0.35 15.36
CA ARG A 101 21.38 0.31 16.47
C ARG A 101 20.57 1.45 17.08
N ARG A 102 19.79 2.19 16.27
CA ARG A 102 18.92 3.29 16.76
C ARG A 102 17.79 2.79 17.65
N LEU A 103 17.37 1.54 17.49
CA LEU A 103 16.32 0.93 18.31
C LEU A 103 16.80 0.57 19.73
N ARG A 104 18.10 0.62 20.02
CA ARG A 104 18.63 0.25 21.35
C ARG A 104 17.99 1.03 22.50
N ASN A 105 17.66 2.30 22.27
CA ASN A 105 17.03 3.16 23.27
C ASN A 105 15.51 3.27 23.08
N ASP A 106 14.93 2.48 22.17
CA ASP A 106 13.48 2.42 21.98
C ASP A 106 12.83 1.67 23.15
N ALA A 107 11.72 2.20 23.65
CA ALA A 107 11.03 1.66 24.83
C ALA A 107 10.46 0.25 24.61
N TYR A 108 10.12 -0.11 23.38
CA TYR A 108 9.48 -1.38 23.03
C TYR A 108 10.48 -2.37 22.41
N LEU A 109 11.37 -1.87 21.56
CA LEU A 109 12.29 -2.71 20.76
C LEU A 109 13.70 -2.80 21.34
N GLY A 110 14.09 -1.89 22.24
CA GLY A 110 15.42 -1.88 22.88
C GLY A 110 15.81 -3.18 23.58
N PRO A 111 14.92 -3.86 24.32
CA PRO A 111 15.23 -5.14 24.96
C PRO A 111 15.65 -6.23 23.95
N PHE A 112 15.03 -6.28 22.77
CA PHE A 112 15.38 -7.24 21.72
C PHE A 112 16.77 -6.97 21.14
N VAL A 113 17.08 -5.70 20.83
CA VAL A 113 18.41 -5.30 20.33
C VAL A 113 19.50 -5.60 21.35
N SER A 114 19.20 -5.45 22.63
CA SER A 114 20.16 -5.67 23.72
C SER A 114 20.44 -7.17 23.93
N ARG A 115 19.43 -8.01 23.72
CA ARG A 115 19.53 -9.47 23.84
C ARG A 115 20.18 -10.13 22.63
N TYR A 116 19.99 -9.59 21.43
CA TYR A 116 20.44 -10.19 20.17
C TYR A 116 21.37 -9.24 19.40
N PRO A 117 22.70 -9.37 19.56
CA PRO A 117 23.67 -8.66 18.74
C PRO A 117 23.46 -8.94 17.25
N ILE A 118 23.70 -7.94 16.38
CA ILE A 118 23.40 -8.02 14.93
C ILE A 118 24.02 -9.26 14.26
N GLY A 119 25.25 -9.64 14.63
CA GLY A 119 25.95 -10.80 14.05
C GLY A 119 25.43 -12.17 14.52
N GLU A 120 24.62 -12.21 15.57
CA GLU A 120 24.09 -13.42 16.20
C GLU A 120 22.54 -13.42 16.19
N MET A 121 21.95 -12.44 15.54
CA MET A 121 20.51 -12.23 15.54
C MET A 121 19.82 -13.29 14.68
N PRO A 122 18.79 -13.97 15.19
CA PRO A 122 17.99 -14.83 14.34
C PRO A 122 17.03 -14.03 13.46
N ALA A 123 16.61 -14.62 12.34
CA ALA A 123 15.73 -14.01 11.37
C ALA A 123 14.40 -13.53 11.97
N TRP A 124 13.77 -14.28 12.88
CA TRP A 124 12.51 -13.85 13.52
C TRP A 124 12.68 -12.59 14.36
N VAL A 125 13.79 -12.42 15.09
CA VAL A 125 14.08 -11.17 15.82
C VAL A 125 14.30 -10.02 14.85
N PHE A 126 15.04 -10.26 13.75
CA PHE A 126 15.20 -9.24 12.72
C PHE A 126 13.86 -8.80 12.13
N LEU A 127 12.94 -9.73 11.88
CA LEU A 127 11.61 -9.42 11.33
C LEU A 127 10.80 -8.51 12.26
N GLU A 128 10.85 -8.72 13.58
CA GLU A 128 10.21 -7.83 14.56
C GLU A 128 10.83 -6.43 14.60
N LEU A 129 12.17 -6.35 14.48
CA LEU A 129 12.90 -5.08 14.51
C LEU A 129 12.86 -4.34 13.17
N SER A 130 12.51 -5.02 12.08
CA SER A 130 12.56 -4.49 10.74
C SER A 130 11.35 -3.61 10.42
N SER A 131 11.61 -2.50 9.71
CA SER A 131 10.54 -1.81 8.98
C SER A 131 9.99 -2.69 7.85
N PHE A 132 8.74 -2.46 7.43
CA PHE A 132 8.15 -3.16 6.30
C PHE A 132 9.04 -3.10 5.04
N GLY A 133 9.71 -1.97 4.79
CA GLY A 133 10.68 -1.86 3.70
C GLY A 133 11.80 -2.88 3.78
N ALA A 134 12.45 -3.00 4.94
CA ALA A 134 13.55 -3.93 5.14
C ALA A 134 13.08 -5.39 5.13
N PHE A 135 11.92 -5.67 5.71
CA PHE A 135 11.30 -6.98 5.63
C PHE A 135 11.08 -7.37 4.17
N ALA A 136 10.49 -6.50 3.35
CA ALA A 136 10.28 -6.79 1.93
C ALA A 136 11.59 -7.07 1.19
N ASP A 137 12.67 -6.34 1.51
CA ASP A 137 13.99 -6.56 0.91
C ASP A 137 14.60 -7.92 1.34
N PHE A 138 14.46 -8.28 2.62
CA PHE A 138 14.86 -9.61 3.12
C PHE A 138 14.00 -10.74 2.54
N TYR A 139 12.70 -10.51 2.34
CA TYR A 139 11.80 -11.44 1.66
C TYR A 139 12.27 -11.73 0.23
N LEU A 140 12.71 -10.70 -0.52
CA LEU A 140 13.27 -10.87 -1.86
C LEU A 140 14.58 -11.65 -1.84
N PHE A 141 15.44 -11.40 -0.85
CA PHE A 141 16.65 -12.18 -0.67
C PHE A 141 16.33 -13.67 -0.50
N CYS A 142 15.39 -14.01 0.39
CA CYS A 142 14.96 -15.39 0.60
C CYS A 142 14.35 -15.99 -0.68
N ALA A 143 13.53 -15.23 -1.41
CA ALA A 143 12.95 -15.65 -2.67
C ALA A 143 14.03 -16.02 -3.72
N ASN A 144 15.08 -15.21 -3.82
CA ASN A 144 16.20 -15.47 -4.72
C ASN A 144 17.03 -16.67 -4.27
N ARG A 145 17.36 -16.74 -2.97
CA ARG A 145 18.11 -17.87 -2.36
C ARG A 145 17.43 -19.21 -2.63
N TRP A 146 16.10 -19.24 -2.59
CA TRP A 146 15.33 -20.46 -2.80
C TRP A 146 14.83 -20.65 -4.25
N GLY A 147 15.19 -19.76 -5.18
CA GLY A 147 14.78 -19.85 -6.59
C GLY A 147 13.27 -19.68 -6.82
N ASP A 148 12.53 -19.14 -5.85
CA ASP A 148 11.06 -19.12 -5.88
C ASP A 148 10.52 -17.91 -6.67
N SER A 149 9.92 -18.18 -7.83
CA SER A 149 9.29 -17.14 -8.66
C SER A 149 8.02 -16.56 -8.03
N GLY A 150 7.24 -17.38 -7.32
CA GLY A 150 6.02 -16.95 -6.64
C GLY A 150 6.33 -15.95 -5.53
N MET A 151 7.36 -16.21 -4.72
CA MET A 151 7.84 -15.26 -3.71
C MET A 151 8.40 -13.98 -4.32
N ARG A 152 9.05 -14.04 -5.49
CA ARG A 152 9.52 -12.84 -6.19
C ARG A 152 8.34 -11.96 -6.63
N ASP A 153 7.26 -12.56 -7.12
CA ASP A 153 6.04 -11.82 -7.45
C ASP A 153 5.36 -11.24 -6.20
N GLU A 154 5.30 -12.02 -5.12
CA GLU A 154 4.80 -11.61 -3.81
C GLU A 154 5.60 -10.43 -3.22
N HIS A 155 6.93 -10.39 -3.37
CA HIS A 155 7.74 -9.24 -2.95
C HIS A 155 7.23 -7.93 -3.56
N TYR A 156 6.90 -7.93 -4.86
CA TYR A 156 6.35 -6.72 -5.48
C TYR A 156 5.00 -6.33 -4.90
N MET A 157 4.17 -7.30 -4.48
CA MET A 157 2.93 -7.01 -3.76
C MET A 157 3.21 -6.35 -2.40
N LEU A 158 4.14 -6.91 -1.62
CA LEU A 158 4.58 -6.35 -0.33
C LEU A 158 5.12 -4.92 -0.48
N ARG A 159 5.89 -4.63 -1.53
CA ARG A 159 6.38 -3.26 -1.82
C ARG A 159 5.23 -2.28 -2.10
N ARG A 160 4.14 -2.73 -2.73
CA ARG A 160 2.94 -1.88 -2.96
C ARG A 160 2.15 -1.68 -1.67
N ALA A 161 1.97 -2.73 -0.87
CA ALA A 161 1.35 -2.65 0.44
C ALA A 161 2.12 -1.67 1.36
N ASN A 162 3.45 -1.77 1.42
CA ASN A 162 4.30 -0.83 2.16
C ASN A 162 4.14 0.63 1.65
N SER A 163 4.01 0.83 0.34
CA SER A 163 3.77 2.17 -0.22
C SER A 163 2.45 2.77 0.27
N LEU A 164 1.37 1.97 0.31
CA LEU A 164 0.08 2.41 0.85
C LEU A 164 0.12 2.62 2.36
N ARG A 165 0.78 1.73 3.10
CA ARG A 165 1.00 1.84 4.54
C ARG A 165 1.62 3.18 4.88
N ASN A 166 2.69 3.55 4.18
CA ASN A 166 3.37 4.83 4.39
C ASN A 166 2.49 6.02 4.00
N ALA A 167 1.77 5.94 2.87
CA ALA A 167 0.83 7.00 2.48
C ALA A 167 -0.25 7.22 3.55
N ALA A 168 -0.86 6.15 4.06
CA ALA A 168 -1.91 6.22 5.06
C ALA A 168 -1.38 6.73 6.42
N ALA A 169 -0.28 6.15 6.91
CA ALA A 169 0.33 6.50 8.20
C ALA A 169 0.88 7.94 8.24
N HIS A 170 1.43 8.43 7.12
CA HIS A 170 1.92 9.82 7.02
C HIS A 170 0.85 10.82 6.59
N SER A 171 -0.43 10.43 6.58
CA SER A 171 -1.55 11.30 6.22
C SER A 171 -1.41 11.96 4.83
N SER A 172 -0.83 11.22 3.87
CA SER A 172 -0.83 11.62 2.47
C SER A 172 -2.24 11.53 1.91
N ALA A 173 -2.65 12.49 1.07
CA ALA A 173 -3.97 12.44 0.43
C ALA A 173 -3.99 11.34 -0.65
N ILE A 174 -4.60 10.19 -0.34
CA ILE A 174 -4.76 9.03 -1.24
C ILE A 174 -5.82 9.32 -2.30
N VAL A 175 -6.90 10.01 -1.91
CA VAL A 175 -7.98 10.42 -2.83
C VAL A 175 -7.46 11.39 -3.90
N ASN A 176 -6.39 12.13 -3.58
CA ASN A 176 -5.74 13.00 -4.53
C ASN A 176 -5.10 12.20 -5.68
N GLY A 177 -5.56 12.47 -6.91
CA GLY A 177 -5.09 11.79 -8.11
C GLY A 177 -5.93 10.57 -8.51
N LEU A 178 -7.04 10.25 -7.84
CA LEU A 178 -8.00 9.26 -8.36
C LEU A 178 -8.62 9.70 -9.70
N GLY A 179 -8.88 11.01 -9.84
CA GLY A 179 -9.46 11.62 -11.03
C GLY A 179 -8.50 11.85 -12.21
N SER A 180 -7.18 11.82 -11.98
CA SER A 180 -6.19 12.05 -13.04
C SER A 180 -4.84 11.40 -12.72
N PRO A 181 -4.32 10.51 -13.58
CA PRO A 181 -3.01 9.89 -13.39
C PRO A 181 -1.85 10.81 -13.80
N LEU A 182 -2.12 12.06 -14.22
CA LEU A 182 -1.10 12.96 -14.78
C LEU A 182 0.04 13.22 -13.78
N GLY A 183 1.27 13.01 -14.24
CA GLY A 183 2.50 13.22 -13.46
C GLY A 183 2.87 12.08 -12.50
N ALA A 184 2.05 11.05 -12.36
CA ALA A 184 2.38 9.89 -11.53
C ALA A 184 3.24 8.87 -12.29
N PRO A 185 4.20 8.20 -11.62
CA PRO A 185 5.01 7.17 -12.26
C PRO A 185 4.13 6.01 -12.72
N GLN A 186 4.37 5.52 -13.94
CA GLN A 186 3.71 4.32 -14.43
C GLN A 186 4.23 3.11 -13.64
N LEU A 187 3.30 2.38 -13.04
CA LEU A 187 3.60 1.19 -12.28
C LEU A 187 3.27 -0.04 -13.14
N ARG A 188 4.13 -1.06 -13.06
CA ARG A 188 3.87 -2.34 -13.73
C ARG A 188 2.58 -2.95 -13.18
N TYR A 189 1.67 -3.30 -14.10
CA TYR A 189 0.46 -4.05 -13.80
C TYR A 189 0.79 -5.56 -13.74
N PRO A 190 0.72 -6.22 -12.56
CA PRO A 190 1.09 -7.64 -12.44
C PRO A 190 0.15 -8.55 -13.20
N ALA A 191 0.69 -9.58 -13.87
CA ALA A 191 -0.10 -10.55 -14.62
C ALA A 191 -1.02 -11.38 -13.71
N SER A 192 -0.55 -11.75 -12.52
CA SER A 192 -1.33 -12.45 -11.48
C SER A 192 -2.55 -11.63 -11.04
N LEU A 193 -2.36 -10.33 -10.76
CA LEU A 193 -3.47 -9.42 -10.48
C LEU A 193 -4.43 -9.31 -11.67
N ALA A 194 -3.88 -9.28 -12.90
CA ALA A 194 -4.72 -9.25 -14.08
C ALA A 194 -5.62 -10.49 -14.18
N ALA A 195 -5.06 -11.68 -14.00
CA ALA A 195 -5.82 -12.93 -13.99
C ALA A 195 -6.90 -12.92 -12.89
N ALA A 196 -6.52 -12.62 -11.65
CA ALA A 196 -7.44 -12.57 -10.50
C ALA A 196 -8.59 -11.57 -10.69
N LEU A 197 -8.32 -10.37 -11.22
CA LEU A 197 -9.38 -9.42 -11.56
C LEU A 197 -10.33 -9.96 -12.64
N GLY A 198 -9.83 -10.78 -13.57
CA GLY A 198 -10.65 -11.44 -14.58
C GLY A 198 -11.59 -12.48 -14.00
N GLU A 199 -11.13 -13.24 -13.00
CA GLU A 199 -11.90 -14.26 -12.29
C GLU A 199 -13.09 -13.66 -11.52
N ILE A 200 -12.92 -12.49 -10.92
CA ILE A 200 -14.02 -11.74 -10.28
C ILE A 200 -14.90 -10.95 -11.29
N GLY A 201 -14.79 -11.27 -12.59
CA GLY A 201 -15.65 -10.75 -13.65
C GLY A 201 -15.32 -9.32 -14.13
N MET A 202 -14.11 -8.80 -13.91
CA MET A 202 -13.73 -7.47 -14.42
C MET A 202 -13.32 -7.52 -15.89
N SER A 203 -14.03 -6.77 -16.73
CA SER A 203 -13.72 -6.72 -18.16
C SER A 203 -12.28 -6.26 -18.44
N LYS A 204 -11.67 -6.78 -19.51
CA LYS A 204 -10.30 -6.39 -19.92
C LYS A 204 -10.18 -4.88 -20.21
N ARG A 205 -11.27 -4.25 -20.68
CA ARG A 205 -11.34 -2.80 -20.91
C ARG A 205 -11.27 -2.03 -19.60
N LEU A 206 -12.10 -2.41 -18.62
CA LEU A 206 -12.16 -1.77 -17.31
C LEU A 206 -10.82 -1.89 -16.57
N ARG A 207 -10.25 -3.11 -16.52
CA ARG A 207 -8.92 -3.37 -15.94
C ARG A 207 -7.84 -2.46 -16.53
N ARG A 208 -7.71 -2.42 -17.86
CA ARG A 208 -6.71 -1.58 -18.55
C ARG A 208 -6.91 -0.08 -18.28
N SER A 209 -8.14 0.38 -18.14
CA SER A 209 -8.43 1.78 -17.82
C SER A 209 -8.00 2.13 -16.39
N LYS A 210 -8.40 1.31 -15.41
CA LYS A 210 -8.21 1.60 -13.99
C LYS A 210 -6.77 1.39 -13.51
N MET A 211 -6.08 0.37 -14.02
CA MET A 211 -4.71 0.04 -13.60
C MET A 211 -3.64 1.04 -14.09
N ARG A 212 -4.01 1.99 -14.97
CA ARG A 212 -3.14 3.14 -15.32
C ARG A 212 -3.03 4.15 -14.19
N ASN A 213 -3.97 4.14 -13.23
CA ASN A 213 -3.88 4.96 -12.05
C ASN A 213 -3.10 4.20 -10.96
N PRO A 214 -1.93 4.70 -10.54
CA PRO A 214 -1.11 3.98 -9.57
C PRO A 214 -1.75 3.85 -8.18
N ARG A 215 -2.65 4.76 -7.79
CA ARG A 215 -3.37 4.65 -6.50
C ARG A 215 -4.38 3.50 -6.57
N ILE A 216 -5.13 3.43 -7.66
CA ILE A 216 -6.10 2.35 -7.89
C ILE A 216 -5.37 1.01 -8.02
N LEU A 217 -4.27 0.97 -8.76
CA LEU A 217 -3.44 -0.23 -8.86
C LEU A 217 -2.92 -0.67 -7.48
N GLN A 218 -2.38 0.25 -6.69
CA GLN A 218 -1.88 -0.07 -5.36
C GLN A 218 -2.97 -0.63 -4.45
N MET A 219 -4.18 -0.03 -4.45
CA MET A 219 -5.32 -0.53 -3.67
C MET A 219 -5.77 -1.91 -4.14
N ALA A 220 -5.82 -2.14 -5.45
CA ALA A 220 -6.13 -3.46 -6.00
C ALA A 220 -5.06 -4.51 -5.65
N VAL A 221 -3.77 -4.13 -5.67
CA VAL A 221 -2.69 -5.02 -5.22
C VAL A 221 -2.81 -5.32 -3.72
N LEU A 222 -3.19 -4.34 -2.89
CA LEU A 222 -3.38 -4.57 -1.45
C LEU A 222 -4.53 -5.55 -1.20
N ALA A 223 -5.68 -5.35 -1.84
CA ALA A 223 -6.82 -6.25 -1.71
C ALA A 223 -6.46 -7.69 -2.12
N TYR A 224 -5.75 -7.84 -3.25
CA TYR A 224 -5.25 -9.15 -3.70
C TYR A 224 -4.17 -9.75 -2.79
N ALA A 225 -3.29 -8.92 -2.22
CA ALA A 225 -2.30 -9.39 -1.25
C ALA A 225 -2.98 -9.86 0.05
N TYR A 226 -4.01 -9.14 0.49
CA TYR A 226 -4.81 -9.48 1.66
C TYR A 226 -5.41 -10.88 1.51
N SER A 227 -6.10 -11.14 0.40
CA SER A 227 -6.70 -12.46 0.12
C SER A 227 -5.69 -13.60 -0.03
N ARG A 228 -4.40 -13.30 -0.19
CA ARG A 228 -3.32 -14.29 -0.35
C ARG A 228 -2.52 -14.54 0.92
N PHE A 229 -2.31 -13.52 1.73
CA PHE A 229 -1.46 -13.59 2.91
C PHE A 229 -2.25 -13.75 4.20
N VAL A 230 -3.42 -13.14 4.29
CA VAL A 230 -4.15 -13.02 5.56
C VAL A 230 -5.12 -14.19 5.70
N PRO A 231 -4.97 -15.05 6.72
CA PRO A 231 -5.93 -16.10 7.04
C PRO A 231 -7.30 -15.51 7.37
N ARG A 232 -8.38 -16.25 7.08
CA ARG A 232 -9.76 -15.76 7.29
C ARG A 232 -10.04 -15.39 8.75
N GLU A 233 -9.41 -16.08 9.68
CA GLU A 233 -9.52 -15.86 11.12
C GLU A 233 -8.93 -14.51 11.54
N LYS A 234 -7.97 -13.97 10.78
CA LYS A 234 -7.40 -12.63 11.01
C LYS A 234 -8.16 -11.52 10.29
N ALA A 235 -9.19 -11.86 9.51
CA ALA A 235 -9.98 -10.90 8.75
C ALA A 235 -11.18 -10.31 9.51
N GLU A 236 -11.33 -10.63 10.80
CA GLU A 236 -12.40 -10.11 11.66
C GLU A 236 -12.45 -8.56 11.67
N GLY A 237 -13.66 -8.00 11.55
CA GLY A 237 -13.87 -6.55 11.54
C GLY A 237 -13.62 -5.88 10.17
N THR A 238 -13.06 -6.60 9.20
CA THR A 238 -12.76 -6.05 7.86
C THR A 238 -14.04 -5.75 7.05
N PRO A 239 -15.07 -6.62 7.01
CA PRO A 239 -16.34 -6.32 6.35
C PRO A 239 -17.01 -5.07 6.95
N GLU A 240 -17.02 -4.92 8.27
CA GLU A 240 -17.61 -3.78 8.96
C GLU A 240 -16.88 -2.46 8.62
N ARG A 241 -15.54 -2.50 8.53
CA ARG A 241 -14.75 -1.33 8.10
C ARG A 241 -14.99 -0.98 6.63
N LEU A 242 -15.17 -1.98 5.77
CA LEU A 242 -15.50 -1.76 4.36
C LEU A 242 -16.88 -1.12 4.22
N LEU A 243 -17.88 -1.60 4.96
CA LEU A 243 -19.21 -1.01 5.02
C LEU A 243 -19.16 0.44 5.53
N ALA A 244 -18.42 0.72 6.61
CA ALA A 244 -18.26 2.07 7.12
C ALA A 244 -17.63 3.04 6.10
N LEU A 245 -16.63 2.57 5.34
CA LEU A 245 -16.04 3.34 4.23
C LEU A 245 -17.05 3.57 3.11
N ALA A 246 -17.83 2.56 2.76
CA ALA A 246 -18.86 2.65 1.72
C ALA A 246 -19.96 3.65 2.12
N ASP A 247 -20.45 3.58 3.35
CA ASP A 247 -21.45 4.51 3.89
C ASP A 247 -20.92 5.93 3.91
N ARG A 248 -19.67 6.13 4.34
CA ARG A 248 -19.05 7.46 4.31
C ARG A 248 -18.96 7.99 2.88
N SER A 249 -18.60 7.15 1.92
CA SER A 249 -18.42 7.57 0.52
C SER A 249 -19.76 7.90 -0.15
N LYS A 250 -20.88 7.35 0.35
CA LYS A 250 -22.23 7.58 -0.18
C LYS A 250 -22.92 8.81 0.41
N LEU A 251 -22.54 9.27 1.60
CA LEU A 251 -23.21 10.36 2.35
C LEU A 251 -23.52 11.61 1.49
N HIS A 252 -22.58 12.00 0.63
CA HIS A 252 -22.71 13.12 -0.32
C HIS A 252 -22.41 12.67 -1.76
N GLY A 253 -22.78 11.44 -2.11
CA GLY A 253 -22.50 10.85 -3.42
C GLY A 253 -23.11 11.64 -4.58
N ASP A 254 -24.22 12.32 -4.35
CA ASP A 254 -24.92 13.20 -5.30
C ASP A 254 -24.03 14.37 -5.77
N TRP A 255 -23.15 14.89 -4.90
CA TRP A 255 -22.21 15.97 -5.25
C TRP A 255 -21.22 15.52 -6.33
N TYR A 256 -20.89 14.23 -6.37
CA TYR A 256 -19.91 13.66 -7.29
C TYR A 256 -20.54 12.96 -8.49
N ALA A 257 -21.87 12.87 -8.58
CA ALA A 257 -22.58 12.08 -9.59
C ALA A 257 -22.21 12.46 -11.05
N SER A 258 -21.93 13.74 -11.29
CA SER A 258 -21.49 14.22 -12.61
C SER A 258 -20.03 13.89 -12.94
N ASN A 259 -19.20 13.56 -11.95
CA ASN A 259 -17.80 13.19 -12.12
C ASN A 259 -17.63 11.69 -12.33
N THR A 260 -17.85 11.26 -13.57
CA THR A 260 -17.76 9.85 -13.98
C THR A 260 -16.42 9.18 -13.67
N VAL A 261 -15.32 9.95 -13.58
CA VAL A 261 -14.00 9.38 -13.25
C VAL A 261 -13.91 9.01 -11.78
N ILE A 262 -14.40 9.88 -10.89
CA ILE A 262 -14.42 9.61 -9.44
C ILE A 262 -15.37 8.45 -9.16
N THR A 263 -16.62 8.53 -9.63
CA THR A 263 -17.64 7.49 -9.37
C THR A 263 -17.20 6.12 -9.88
N SER A 264 -16.78 6.03 -11.15
CA SER A 264 -16.31 4.74 -11.69
C SER A 264 -15.03 4.21 -11.04
N SER A 265 -14.22 5.08 -10.40
CA SER A 265 -13.02 4.63 -9.67
C SER A 265 -13.39 4.13 -8.28
N HIS A 266 -14.29 4.83 -7.59
CA HIS A 266 -14.91 4.38 -6.36
C HIS A 266 -15.56 2.99 -6.55
N ASP A 267 -16.43 2.83 -7.55
CA ASP A 267 -17.15 1.57 -7.79
C ASP A 267 -16.20 0.42 -8.12
N PHE A 268 -15.13 0.70 -8.88
CA PHE A 268 -14.11 -0.29 -9.15
C PHE A 268 -13.38 -0.74 -7.88
N ILE A 269 -13.00 0.22 -7.02
CA ILE A 269 -12.30 -0.08 -5.77
C ILE A 269 -13.22 -0.85 -4.81
N ALA A 270 -14.47 -0.41 -4.65
CA ALA A 270 -15.47 -1.07 -3.82
C ALA A 270 -15.64 -2.54 -4.25
N ARG A 271 -15.92 -2.79 -5.53
CA ARG A 271 -16.08 -4.15 -6.06
C ARG A 271 -14.83 -5.01 -5.92
N VAL A 272 -13.63 -4.42 -5.97
CA VAL A 272 -12.37 -5.14 -5.76
C VAL A 272 -12.21 -5.57 -4.30
N PHE A 273 -12.52 -4.68 -3.35
CA PHE A 273 -12.44 -5.01 -1.93
C PHE A 273 -13.55 -5.98 -1.53
N GLU A 274 -14.80 -5.76 -1.94
CA GLU A 274 -15.91 -6.69 -1.73
C GLU A 274 -15.54 -8.11 -2.17
N ALA A 275 -15.03 -8.28 -3.39
CA ALA A 275 -14.72 -9.60 -3.93
C ALA A 275 -13.58 -10.37 -3.22
N TRP A 276 -12.74 -9.70 -2.43
CA TRP A 276 -11.53 -10.30 -1.85
C TRP A 276 -11.46 -10.19 -0.32
N LEU A 277 -12.36 -9.44 0.30
CA LEU A 277 -12.46 -9.27 1.75
C LEU A 277 -13.75 -9.84 2.33
N GLU A 278 -14.74 -10.21 1.50
CA GLU A 278 -15.87 -11.09 1.86
C GLU A 278 -15.44 -12.57 1.87
#